data_AF-Q6YEY3-F1
#
_entry.id   AF-Q6YEY3-F1
#
_cell.length_a   1.000
_cell.length_b   1.000
_cell.length_c   1.000
_cell.angle_alpha   90.00
_cell.angle_beta   90.00
_cell.angle_gamma   90.00
#
_symmetry.space_group_name_H-M   'P 1'
#
loop_
_entity.id
_entity.type
_entity.pdbx_description
1 polymer ?
#
loop_
_entity_poly.entity_id
_entity_poly.type
_entity_poly.pdbx_seq_one_letter_code
_entity_poly.pdbx_strand_id
1 'polypeptide(L)' 'AGDFFSLADLSHLPFTKYLADLGKMYLIEERKHVKAWWDDISNRPSWKKVFSSRWPLLE' A
#
# COMPACT_ATOMS: atom_id res chain seq x y z
N ALA A 1 4.24 -2.50 -13.74
CA ALA A 1 4.35 -3.81 -13.08
C ALA A 1 3.70 -4.84 -13.99
N GLY A 2 4.31 -6.02 -14.12
CA GLY A 2 3.77 -7.11 -14.93
C GLY A 2 2.78 -7.94 -14.13
N ASP A 3 2.71 -9.20 -14.49
CA ASP A 3 1.84 -10.25 -13.97
C ASP A 3 2.39 -10.94 -12.70
N PHE A 4 3.36 -10.29 -12.03
CA PHE A 4 3.94 -10.74 -10.77
C PHE A 4 4.30 -9.56 -9.85
N PHE A 5 4.33 -9.84 -8.54
CA PHE A 5 4.73 -8.87 -7.51
C PHE A 5 6.21 -8.54 -7.59
N SER A 6 6.54 -7.25 -7.66
CA SER A 6 7.88 -6.74 -7.92
C SER A 6 8.25 -5.58 -7.01
N LEU A 7 9.50 -5.10 -7.11
CA LEU A 7 9.95 -3.90 -6.40
C LEU A 7 9.11 -2.66 -6.74
N ALA A 8 8.58 -2.58 -7.96
CA ALA A 8 7.70 -1.50 -8.36
C ALA A 8 6.42 -1.46 -7.51
N ASP A 9 5.90 -2.61 -7.09
CA ASP A 9 4.71 -2.67 -6.23
C ASP A 9 5.05 -2.26 -4.79
N LEU A 10 6.18 -2.78 -4.29
CA LEU A 10 6.68 -2.49 -2.95
C LEU A 10 6.90 -0.98 -2.73
N SER A 11 7.41 -0.26 -3.73
CA SER A 11 7.68 1.17 -3.63
C SER A 11 6.42 2.02 -3.46
N HIS A 12 5.23 1.53 -3.84
CA HIS A 12 3.98 2.27 -3.70
C HIS A 12 3.30 2.10 -2.33
N LEU A 13 3.61 1.03 -1.59
CA LEU A 13 2.98 0.72 -0.30
C LEU A 13 3.06 1.86 0.73
N PRO A 14 4.24 2.46 1.03
CA PRO A 14 4.34 3.53 2.02
C PRO A 14 3.62 4.81 1.59
N PHE A 15 3.75 5.22 0.32
CA PHE A 15 3.14 6.46 -0.17
C PHE A 15 1.62 6.35 -0.29
N THR A 16 1.09 5.19 -0.69
CA THR A 16 -0.36 5.00 -0.75
C THR A 16 -0.97 4.93 0.65
N LYS A 17 -0.24 4.37 1.63
CA LYS A 17 -0.64 4.46 3.04
C LYS A 17 -0.69 5.93 3.52
N TYR A 18 0.27 6.75 3.11
CA TYR A 18 0.23 8.18 3.42
C TYR A 18 -1.00 8.88 2.82
N LEU A 19 -1.46 8.48 1.63
CA LEU A 19 -2.75 8.97 1.10
C LEU A 19 -3.93 8.57 1.99
N ALA A 20 -3.91 7.38 2.60
CA ALA A 20 -4.93 6.98 3.57
C ALA A 20 -4.93 7.86 4.82
N ASP A 21 -3.75 8.18 5.35
CA ASP A 21 -3.61 9.09 6.51
C ASP A 21 -4.08 10.51 6.20
N LEU A 22 -4.00 10.93 4.93
CA LEU A 22 -4.54 12.20 4.45
C LEU A 22 -6.02 12.15 4.07
N GLY A 23 -6.71 11.01 4.22
CA GLY A 23 -8.11 10.85 3.81
C GLY A 23 -8.32 10.91 2.28
N LYS A 24 -7.29 10.64 1.48
CA LYS A 24 -7.29 10.75 0.01
C LYS A 24 -7.43 9.40 -0.71
N MET A 25 -7.99 8.37 -0.06
CA MET A 25 -8.15 7.04 -0.66
C MET A 25 -9.08 7.00 -1.86
N TYR A 26 -9.97 7.98 -2.03
CA TYR A 26 -10.79 8.10 -3.24
C TYR A 26 -9.94 8.10 -4.53
N LEU A 27 -8.68 8.59 -4.46
CA LEU A 27 -7.73 8.54 -5.59
C LEU A 27 -7.37 7.10 -6.01
N ILE A 28 -7.51 6.13 -5.12
CA ILE A 28 -7.27 4.71 -5.37
C ILE A 28 -8.59 3.97 -5.57
N GLU A 29 -9.54 4.17 -4.67
CA GLU A 29 -10.78 3.39 -4.55
C GLU A 29 -11.74 3.58 -5.74
N GLU A 30 -11.81 4.77 -6.32
CA GLU A 30 -12.69 5.06 -7.47
C GLU A 30 -12.16 4.49 -8.80
N ARG A 31 -10.90 4.04 -8.83
CA ARG A 31 -10.25 3.51 -10.03
C ARG A 31 -10.19 2.00 -9.96
N LYS A 32 -11.19 1.31 -10.52
CA LYS A 32 -11.37 -0.17 -10.46
C LYS A 32 -10.06 -0.98 -10.52
N HIS A 33 -9.22 -0.75 -11.52
CA HIS A 33 -7.98 -1.52 -11.70
C HIS A 33 -6.89 -1.14 -10.68
N VAL A 34 -6.78 0.14 -10.34
CA VAL A 34 -5.83 0.61 -9.31
C VAL A 34 -6.26 0.11 -7.94
N LYS A 35 -7.55 0.13 -7.64
CA LYS A 35 -8.10 -0.45 -6.41
C LYS A 35 -7.78 -1.94 -6.31
N ALA A 36 -8.03 -2.71 -7.38
CA ALA A 36 -7.75 -4.15 -7.37
C ALA A 36 -6.26 -4.45 -7.14
N TRP A 37 -5.37 -3.69 -7.79
CA TRP A 37 -3.93 -3.79 -7.57
C TRP A 37 -3.55 -3.42 -6.12
N TRP A 38 -4.09 -2.33 -5.59
CA TRP A 38 -3.85 -1.90 -4.21
C TRP A 38 -4.32 -2.94 -3.20
N ASP A 39 -5.52 -3.48 -3.38
CA ASP A 39 -6.09 -4.52 -2.52
C ASP A 39 -5.19 -5.76 -2.53
N ASP A 40 -4.62 -6.17 -3.67
CA ASP A 40 -3.67 -7.30 -3.72
C ASP A 40 -2.40 -7.01 -2.90
N ILE A 41 -1.70 -5.93 -3.21
CA ILE A 41 -0.37 -5.68 -2.65
C ILE A 41 -0.43 -5.31 -1.16
N SER A 42 -1.46 -4.57 -0.74
CA SER A 42 -1.62 -4.11 0.65
C SER A 42 -2.15 -5.20 1.58
N ASN A 43 -2.76 -6.26 1.06
CA ASN A 43 -3.21 -7.38 1.88
C ASN A 43 -2.13 -8.42 2.18
N ARG A 44 -0.94 -8.31 1.58
CA ARG A 44 0.17 -9.24 1.77
C ARG A 44 0.60 -9.31 3.24
N PRO A 45 0.76 -10.51 3.84
CA PRO A 45 1.16 -10.66 5.24
C PRO A 45 2.48 -9.96 5.58
N SER A 46 3.44 -9.94 4.64
CA SER A 46 4.72 -9.25 4.81
C SER A 46 4.54 -7.74 5.00
N TRP A 47 3.66 -7.11 4.23
CA TRP A 47 3.35 -5.69 4.38
C TRP A 47 2.58 -5.41 5.67
N LYS A 48 1.55 -6.21 5.98
CA LYS A 48 0.80 -6.08 7.24
C LYS A 48 1.71 -6.21 8.46
N LYS A 49 2.71 -7.10 8.42
CA LYS A 49 3.73 -7.23 9.46
C LYS A 49 4.56 -5.96 9.60
N VAL A 50 5.05 -5.37 8.51
CA VAL A 50 5.79 -4.10 8.54
C VAL A 50 4.93 -2.99 9.14
N PHE A 51 3.64 -2.94 8.79
CA PHE A 51 2.72 -1.94 9.33
C PHE A 51 2.38 -2.15 10.81
N SER A 52 2.18 -3.39 11.25
CA SER A 52 1.92 -3.71 12.66
C SER A 52 3.17 -3.59 13.53
N SER A 53 4.35 -3.75 12.93
CA SER A 53 5.62 -3.56 13.62
C SER A 53 5.81 -2.06 13.81
N ARG A 54 5.42 -1.56 14.99
CA ARG A 54 5.69 -0.20 15.45
C ARG A 54 7.18 0.09 15.24
N TRP A 55 7.53 0.75 14.14
CA TRP A 55 8.90 1.11 13.84
C TRP A 55 9.30 2.26 14.79
N PRO A 56 10.41 2.15 15.53
CA PRO A 56 10.69 2.98 16.71
C PRO A 56 11.22 4.39 16.39
N LEU A 57 11.03 4.94 15.19
CA LEU A 57 11.73 6.17 14.77
C LEU A 57 10.92 7.47 14.77
N LEU A 58 9.84 7.56 15.55
CA LEU A 58 9.20 8.85 15.82
C LEU A 58 8.76 8.92 17.30
N GLU A 59 9.72 9.18 18.18
CA GLU A 59 9.55 9.98 19.40
C GLU A 59 10.20 11.34 19.16
#